data_AF-A0A941ESL9-F1
#
_entry.id   AF-A0A941ESL9-F1
#
_cell.length_a   1.000
_cell.length_b   1.000
_cell.length_c   1.000
_cell.angle_alpha   90.00
_cell.angle_beta   90.00
_cell.angle_gamma   90.00
#
_symmetry.space_group_name_H-M   'P 1'
#
loop_
_entity.id
_entity.type
_entity.pdbx_description
1 polymer ?
#
loop_
_entity_poly.entity_id
_entity_poly.type
_entity_poly.pdbx_seq_one_letter_code
_entity_poly.pdbx_strand_id
1 'polypeptide(L)'
;MIRPIVDGRLYVGDAKLVCTGCGYTRQQAVRGQWFGDAFDPIAKQPLWLKAPCCGRTLWALNAEHLAVLEGYVGAAVCERTAAPSAYTMVEVLPRWMKLAKHRGEVLRVIDRLKRTLPV
;
A
#
# COMPACT_ATOMS: atom_id res chain seq x y z
N MET A 1 -6.47 -15.27 13.64
CA MET A 1 -5.13 -15.87 13.56
C MET A 1 -4.68 -15.79 12.11
N ILE A 2 -3.81 -14.83 11.79
CA ILE A 2 -3.32 -14.57 10.44
C ILE A 2 -2.30 -15.68 10.13
N ARG A 3 -2.61 -16.56 9.17
CA ARG A 3 -1.71 -17.64 8.72
C ARG A 3 -0.89 -17.15 7.52
N PRO A 4 0.36 -17.61 7.38
CA PRO A 4 1.35 -16.99 6.51
C PRO A 4 1.11 -17.27 5.02
N ILE A 5 1.69 -16.40 4.21
CA ILE A 5 1.70 -16.37 2.75
C ILE A 5 2.23 -17.72 2.20
N VAL A 6 1.44 -18.39 1.36
CA VAL A 6 1.88 -19.55 0.57
C VAL A 6 1.86 -19.23 -0.93
N ASP A 7 3.03 -19.39 -1.56
CA ASP A 7 3.24 -19.62 -3.00
C ASP A 7 2.53 -18.72 -4.01
N GLY A 8 2.71 -17.40 -3.94
CA GLY A 8 2.45 -16.50 -5.09
C GLY A 8 1.04 -16.57 -5.70
N ARG A 9 0.08 -17.17 -4.99
CA ARG A 9 -1.29 -17.40 -5.45
C ARG A 9 -2.21 -16.41 -4.75
N LEU A 10 -3.15 -15.92 -5.55
CA LEU A 10 -4.29 -15.08 -5.18
C LEU A 10 -4.82 -15.47 -3.79
N TYR A 11 -4.94 -14.51 -2.86
CA TYR A 11 -5.61 -14.77 -1.59
C TYR A 11 -7.06 -15.15 -1.93
N VAL A 12 -7.43 -16.39 -1.66
CA VAL A 12 -8.81 -16.90 -1.75
C VAL A 12 -9.24 -17.27 -0.34
N GLY A 13 -10.17 -16.52 0.22
CA GLY A 13 -10.66 -16.71 1.58
C GLY A 13 -11.67 -15.64 1.96
N ASP A 14 -12.11 -15.62 3.21
CA ASP A 14 -13.08 -14.64 3.69
C ASP A 14 -12.43 -13.57 4.56
N ALA A 15 -12.82 -12.32 4.36
CA ALA A 15 -12.44 -11.19 5.19
C ALA A 15 -13.64 -10.69 5.98
N LYS A 16 -13.44 -10.47 7.29
CA LYS A 16 -14.43 -9.88 8.19
C LYS A 16 -13.99 -8.48 8.58
N LEU A 17 -14.82 -7.49 8.25
CA LEU A 17 -14.67 -6.10 8.67
C LEU A 17 -15.60 -5.84 9.83
N VAL A 18 -15.10 -5.18 10.87
CA VAL A 18 -15.88 -4.77 12.05
C VAL A 18 -15.66 -3.28 12.27
N CYS A 19 -16.75 -2.51 12.29
CA CYS A 19 -16.71 -1.09 12.66
C CYS A 19 -16.53 -0.98 14.18
N THR A 20 -15.46 -0.33 14.61
CA THR A 20 -15.17 -0.11 16.03
C THR A 20 -16.08 0.93 16.69
N GLY A 21 -16.77 1.77 15.91
CA GLY A 21 -17.67 2.81 16.43
C GLY A 21 -19.12 2.34 16.67
N CYS A 22 -19.65 1.46 15.81
CA CYS A 22 -21.06 1.02 15.89
C CYS A 22 -21.25 -0.51 15.90
N GLY A 23 -20.18 -1.30 15.79
CA GLY A 23 -20.25 -2.76 15.80
C GLY A 23 -20.71 -3.39 14.47
N TYR A 24 -20.99 -2.59 13.43
CA TYR A 24 -21.34 -3.11 12.11
C TYR A 24 -20.31 -4.11 11.60
N THR A 25 -20.77 -5.28 11.19
CA THR A 25 -19.92 -6.37 10.71
C THR A 25 -20.26 -6.70 9.26
N ARG A 26 -19.23 -6.85 8.43
CA ARG A 26 -19.36 -7.28 7.03
C ARG A 26 -18.40 -8.41 6.76
N GLN A 27 -18.90 -9.50 6.17
CA GLN A 27 -18.07 -10.58 5.65
C GLN A 27 -18.05 -10.51 4.13
N GLN A 28 -16.90 -10.77 3.51
CA GLN A 28 -16.80 -10.85 2.07
C GLN A 28 -15.76 -11.88 1.61
N ALA A 29 -16.07 -12.55 0.52
CA ALA A 29 -15.12 -13.39 -0.18
C ALA A 29 -14.05 -12.50 -0.85
N VAL A 30 -12.79 -12.81 -0.57
CA VAL A 30 -11.61 -12.22 -1.19
C VAL A 30 -11.21 -13.14 -2.33
N ARG A 31 -11.19 -12.61 -3.54
CA ARG A 31 -10.66 -13.30 -4.72
C ARG A 31 -9.57 -12.44 -5.33
N GLY A 32 -8.33 -12.85 -5.11
CA GLY A 32 -7.17 -12.18 -5.70
C GLY A 32 -6.67 -10.96 -4.94
N GLN A 33 -5.35 -10.82 -4.94
CA GLN A 33 -4.66 -9.63 -4.45
C GLN A 33 -4.42 -8.70 -5.64
N TRP A 34 -5.10 -7.55 -5.64
CA TRP A 34 -4.77 -6.48 -6.57
C TRP A 34 -4.08 -5.37 -5.78
N PHE A 35 -2.78 -5.23 -6.00
CA PHE A 35 -1.98 -4.12 -5.52
C PHE A 35 -1.78 -3.14 -6.68
N GLY A 36 -1.94 -1.84 -6.44
CA GLY A 36 -1.71 -0.85 -7.49
C GLY A 36 -2.57 0.41 -7.43
N ASP A 37 -3.56 0.48 -6.54
CA ASP A 37 -4.50 1.60 -6.46
C ASP A 37 -4.83 1.97 -5.02
N ALA A 38 -5.56 3.07 -4.85
CA ALA A 38 -5.95 3.64 -3.57
C ALA A 38 -7.09 2.85 -2.87
N PHE A 39 -7.12 1.53 -3.04
CA PHE A 39 -8.10 0.60 -2.45
C PHE A 39 -7.41 -0.55 -1.73
N ASP A 40 -7.99 -0.96 -0.62
CA ASP A 40 -7.52 -2.11 0.13
C ASP A 40 -7.71 -3.42 -0.68
N PRO A 41 -6.66 -4.24 -0.84
CA PRO A 41 -6.71 -5.44 -1.68
C PRO A 41 -7.68 -6.50 -1.15
N ILE A 42 -8.00 -6.48 0.15
CA ILE A 42 -8.82 -7.47 0.83
C ILE A 42 -10.25 -6.94 0.98
N ALA A 43 -10.42 -5.82 1.66
CA ALA A 43 -11.67 -5.13 2.00
C ALA A 43 -12.32 -4.42 0.79
N LYS A 44 -11.55 -4.13 -0.26
CA LYS A 44 -11.97 -3.33 -1.43
C LYS A 44 -12.56 -1.97 -1.03
N GLN A 45 -12.11 -1.43 0.11
CA GLN A 45 -12.49 -0.12 0.60
C GLN A 45 -11.43 0.92 0.20
N PRO A 46 -11.81 2.19 0.02
CA PRO A 46 -10.83 3.24 -0.24
C PRO A 46 -9.84 3.34 0.93
N LEU A 47 -8.55 3.44 0.61
CA LEU A 47 -7.50 3.60 1.63
C LEU A 47 -7.63 4.96 2.32
N TRP A 48 -7.36 4.99 3.62
CA TRP A 48 -7.29 6.24 4.40
C TRP A 48 -6.04 7.05 4.05
N LEU A 49 -4.88 6.40 3.96
CA LEU A 49 -3.63 7.05 3.62
C LEU A 49 -3.54 7.24 2.11
N LYS A 50 -4.17 8.30 1.61
CA LYS A 50 -4.09 8.69 0.20
C LYS A 50 -4.16 10.20 0.03
N ALA A 51 -3.51 10.71 -1.00
CA ALA A 51 -3.54 12.14 -1.33
C ALA A 51 -3.23 12.39 -2.81
N PRO A 52 -3.73 13.51 -3.39
CA PRO A 52 -3.33 13.94 -4.72
C PRO A 52 -1.81 14.16 -4.80
N CYS A 53 -1.18 13.62 -5.84
CA CYS A 53 0.25 13.70 -6.09
C CYS A 53 0.53 13.52 -7.59
N CYS A 54 1.24 14.46 -8.22
CA CYS A 54 1.66 14.36 -9.62
C CYS A 54 0.50 14.08 -10.62
N GLY A 55 -0.68 14.67 -10.39
CA GLY A 55 -1.88 14.44 -11.21
C GLY A 55 -2.50 13.05 -11.03
N ARG A 56 -2.10 12.33 -9.98
CA ARG A 56 -2.56 10.98 -9.61
C ARG A 56 -2.80 10.92 -8.11
N THR A 57 -3.08 9.74 -7.57
CA THR A 57 -3.27 9.52 -6.13
C THR A 57 -2.10 8.73 -5.57
N LEU A 58 -1.31 9.34 -4.68
CA LEU A 58 -0.39 8.61 -3.83
C LEU A 58 -1.19 7.88 -2.75
N TRP A 59 -0.83 6.63 -2.44
CA TRP A 59 -1.51 5.85 -1.43
C TRP A 59 -0.54 4.96 -0.65
N ALA A 60 -0.92 4.60 0.57
CA ALA A 60 -0.26 3.59 1.38
C ALA A 60 -1.27 2.72 2.13
N LEU A 61 -0.92 1.45 2.39
CA LEU A 61 -1.79 0.53 3.13
C LEU A 61 -1.85 0.87 4.62
N ASN A 62 -0.71 1.23 5.21
CA ASN A 62 -0.55 1.54 6.62
C ASN A 62 0.69 2.43 6.83
N ALA A 63 0.96 2.79 8.08
CA ALA A 63 2.10 3.63 8.45
C ALA A 63 3.46 2.99 8.09
N GLU A 64 3.59 1.67 8.27
CA GLU A 64 4.80 0.92 7.92
C GLU A 64 5.08 0.98 6.42
N HIS A 65 4.06 0.77 5.59
CA HIS A 65 4.17 0.90 4.14
C HIS A 65 4.55 2.33 3.73
N LEU A 66 4.01 3.34 4.42
CA LEU A 66 4.36 4.73 4.18
C LEU A 66 5.84 5.01 4.49
N ALA A 67 6.40 4.43 5.55
CA ALA A 67 7.82 4.53 5.88
C ALA A 67 8.71 3.79 4.86
N VAL A 68 8.29 2.61 4.39
CA VAL A 68 8.98 1.88 3.31
C VAL A 68 9.00 2.70 2.01
N LEU A 69 7.88 3.34 1.66
CA LEU A 69 7.79 4.23 0.50
C LEU A 69 8.75 5.42 0.61
N GLU A 70 8.81 6.04 1.79
CA GLU A 70 9.70 7.17 2.06
C GLU A 70 11.17 6.76 1.88
N GLY A 71 11.58 5.65 2.50
CA GLY A 71 12.94 5.13 2.38
C GLY A 71 13.31 4.78 0.95
N TYR A 72 12.39 4.15 0.21
CA TYR A 72 12.62 3.79 -1.18
C TYR A 72 12.72 5.00 -2.11
N VAL A 73 11.80 5.96 -2.01
CA VAL A 73 11.76 7.15 -2.87
C VAL A 73 12.91 8.10 -2.51
N GLY A 74 13.29 8.15 -1.24
CA GLY A 74 14.42 8.94 -0.73
C GLY A 74 15.79 8.35 -1.06
N ALA A 75 15.88 7.07 -1.40
CA ALA A 75 17.15 6.45 -1.78
C ALA A 75 17.65 7.00 -3.14
N ALA A 76 18.87 7.56 -3.15
CA ALA A 76 19.50 8.08 -4.36
C ALA A 76 19.71 6.98 -5.42
N VAL A 77 20.04 5.77 -4.98
CA VAL A 77 20.26 4.55 -5.78
C VAL A 77 19.57 3.39 -5.07
N CYS A 78 18.64 2.71 -5.75
CA CYS A 78 18.10 1.45 -5.25
C CYS A 78 18.84 0.31 -5.95
N GLU A 79 19.68 -0.43 -5.24
CA GLU A 79 20.18 -1.71 -5.74
C GLU A 79 19.01 -2.66 -5.92
N ARG A 80 18.84 -3.18 -7.14
CA ARG A 80 17.78 -4.13 -7.46
C ARG A 80 18.28 -5.51 -7.05
N THR A 81 18.09 -5.88 -5.79
CA THR A 81 18.34 -7.26 -5.36
C THR A 81 17.24 -8.13 -5.95
N ALA A 82 17.50 -8.71 -7.12
CA ALA A 82 16.56 -9.57 -7.82
C ALA A 82 16.33 -10.85 -7.01
N ALA A 83 15.35 -10.86 -6.11
CA ALA A 83 14.80 -12.08 -5.54
C ALA A 83 13.79 -12.66 -6.56
N PRO A 84 14.03 -13.85 -7.15
CA PRO A 84 13.24 -14.33 -8.30
C PRO A 84 11.80 -14.79 -7.98
N SER A 85 11.37 -14.79 -6.71
CA SER A 85 10.16 -15.53 -6.30
C SER A 85 9.18 -14.76 -5.41
N ALA A 86 9.47 -13.52 -5.02
CA ALA A 86 8.54 -12.70 -4.24
C ALA A 86 8.63 -11.23 -4.68
N TYR A 87 7.56 -10.74 -5.32
CA TYR A 87 7.45 -9.31 -5.56
C TYR A 87 7.36 -8.58 -4.23
N THR A 88 8.35 -7.75 -3.92
CA THR A 88 8.23 -6.83 -2.79
C THR A 88 7.15 -5.79 -3.10
N MET A 89 6.46 -5.26 -2.08
CA MET A 89 5.41 -4.24 -2.25
C MET A 89 5.91 -3.04 -3.09
N VAL A 90 7.20 -2.77 -3.02
CA VAL A 90 7.90 -1.70 -3.73
C VAL A 90 8.05 -1.98 -5.23
N GLU A 91 8.23 -3.25 -5.62
CA GLU A 91 8.36 -3.66 -7.02
C GLU A 91 7.06 -3.48 -7.79
N VAL A 92 5.92 -3.76 -7.16
CA VAL A 92 4.58 -3.59 -7.74
C VAL A 92 4.08 -2.15 -7.74
N LEU A 93 4.85 -1.20 -7.19
CA LEU A 93 4.44 0.21 -7.19
C LEU A 93 4.24 0.74 -8.62
N PRO A 94 3.20 1.57 -8.84
CA PRO A 94 3.01 2.27 -10.09
C PRO A 94 4.28 2.99 -10.52
N ARG A 95 4.67 2.80 -11.79
CA ARG A 95 5.90 3.37 -12.35
C ARG A 95 6.08 4.86 -12.04
N TRP A 96 4.99 5.63 -12.07
CA TRP A 96 5.02 7.07 -11.82
C TRP A 96 5.54 7.43 -10.42
N MET A 97 5.23 6.65 -9.38
CA MET A 97 5.70 6.90 -8.02
C MET A 97 7.22 6.76 -7.92
N LYS A 98 7.81 5.96 -8.80
CA LYS A 98 9.26 5.67 -8.86
C LYS A 98 10.03 6.61 -9.79
N LEU A 99 9.34 7.45 -10.56
CA LEU A 99 10.00 8.35 -11.52
C LEU A 99 10.80 9.43 -10.77
N ALA A 100 12.05 9.63 -11.19
CA ALA A 100 12.96 10.62 -10.59
C ALA A 100 12.33 12.02 -10.51
N LYS A 101 11.62 12.45 -11.57
CA LYS A 101 10.92 13.75 -11.63
C LYS A 101 9.81 13.94 -10.59
N HIS A 102 9.30 12.85 -10.01
CA HIS A 102 8.22 12.88 -9.03
C HIS A 102 8.71 12.71 -7.58
N ARG A 103 9.98 12.33 -7.36
CA ARG A 103 10.54 12.04 -6.02
C ARG A 103 10.28 13.16 -5.01
N GLY A 104 10.58 14.41 -5.37
CA GLY A 104 10.41 15.55 -4.47
C GLY A 104 8.95 15.81 -4.09
N GLU A 105 8.02 15.66 -5.04
CA GLU A 105 6.59 15.81 -4.77
C GLU A 105 6.07 14.64 -3.92
N VAL A 106 6.44 13.42 -4.26
CA VAL A 106 6.05 12.21 -3.54
C VAL A 106 6.50 12.28 -2.07
N LEU A 107 7.75 12.66 -1.80
CA LEU A 107 8.26 12.84 -0.43
C LEU A 107 7.48 13.91 0.35
N ARG A 108 7.13 15.04 -0.30
CA ARG A 108 6.30 16.09 0.32
C ARG A 108 4.90 15.60 0.68
N VAL A 109 4.29 14.79 -0.18
CA VAL A 109 2.97 14.20 0.09
C VAL A 109 3.06 13.12 1.17
N ILE A 110 4.12 12.31 1.20
CA ILE A 110 4.39 11.34 2.27
C ILE A 110 4.47 12.04 3.63
N ASP A 111 5.25 13.12 3.76
CA ASP A 111 5.36 13.87 5.01
C ASP A 111 3.99 14.37 5.49
N ARG A 112 3.16 14.88 4.56
CA ARG A 112 1.79 15.30 4.87
C ARG A 112 0.94 14.15 5.39
N LEU A 113 1.02 12.97 4.77
CA LEU A 113 0.27 11.80 5.21
C LEU A 113 0.74 11.33 6.60
N LYS A 114 2.04 11.36 6.89
CA LYS A 114 2.57 10.99 8.22
C LYS A 114 1.98 11.87 9.33
N ARG A 115 1.74 13.15 9.07
CA ARG A 115 1.09 14.08 10.02
C ARG A 115 -0.39 13.78 10.27
N THR A 116 -1.03 12.96 9.44
CA THR A 116 -2.43 12.54 9.63
C THR A 116 -2.56 11.25 10.44
N LEU A 117 -1.43 10.59 10.75
CA LEU A 117 -1.44 9.39 11.56
C LEU A 117 -1.82 9.75 13.01
N PRO A 118 -2.68 8.94 13.66
CA PRO A 118 -2.92 9.09 15.08
C PRO A 118 -1.62 8.88 15.86
N VAL A 119 -1.40 9.72 16.87
CA VAL A 119 -0.27 9.66 17.82
C VAL A 119 -0.48 8.52 18.81
#